data_AF-A0A6A4KRW4-F1
#
_entry.id   AF-A0A6A4KRW4-F1
#
_cell.length_a   1.000
_cell.length_b   1.000
_cell.length_c   1.000
_cell.angle_alpha   90.00
_cell.angle_beta   90.00
_cell.angle_gamma   90.00
#
_symmetry.space_group_name_H-M   'P 1'
#
loop_
_entity.id
_entity.type
_entity.pdbx_description
1 polymer ?
#
loop_
_entity_poly.entity_id
_entity_poly.type
_entity_poly.pdbx_seq_one_letter_code
_entity_poly.pdbx_strand_id
1 'polypeptide(L)'
;MANATRGSSGSVSLFIEILNKYLYFFEKGNSEISVSTIEGLIELITTDLQSDNTTSDPAADAFFASTLRYIQFQKQKGGAMGEKYEPLKVRLAG
;
A
#
# COMPACT_ATOMS: atom_id res chain seq x y z
N MET A 1 8.71 -16.74 2.08
CA MET A 1 9.06 -15.66 3.02
C MET A 1 9.93 -14.66 2.27
N ALA A 2 9.49 -13.41 2.11
CA ALA A 2 10.36 -12.34 1.66
C ALA A 2 11.20 -11.92 2.87
N ASN A 3 12.41 -12.47 3.00
CA ASN A 3 13.37 -11.99 3.99
C ASN A 3 14.07 -10.78 3.38
N ALA A 4 13.62 -9.58 3.72
CA ALA A 4 14.31 -8.34 3.36
C ALA A 4 15.65 -8.31 4.11
N THR A 5 16.71 -8.74 3.44
CA THR A 5 18.08 -8.58 3.92
C THR A 5 18.31 -7.09 4.15
N ARG A 6 18.71 -6.70 5.36
CA ARG A 6 19.18 -5.34 5.72
C ARG A 6 20.45 -5.01 4.95
N GLY A 7 20.31 -4.73 3.66
CA GLY A 7 21.38 -4.39 2.75
C GLY A 7 20.78 -3.71 1.53
N SER A 8 20.67 -2.38 1.63
CA SER A 8 20.19 -1.46 0.58
C SER A 8 18.74 -1.69 0.15
N SER A 9 17.87 -0.78 0.58
CA SER A 9 16.60 -0.39 -0.06
C SER A 9 16.14 -1.34 -1.18
N GLY A 10 15.42 -2.41 -0.82
CA GLY A 10 14.49 -2.98 -1.79
C GLY A 10 13.61 -1.81 -2.23
N SER A 11 13.63 -1.46 -3.52
CA SER A 11 13.12 -0.15 -3.95
C SER A 11 11.71 0.03 -3.39
N VAL A 12 11.42 1.17 -2.77
CA VAL A 12 10.09 1.48 -2.25
C VAL A 12 9.02 1.17 -3.32
N SER A 13 9.36 1.39 -4.59
CA SER A 13 8.61 0.98 -5.78
C SER A 13 8.18 -0.49 -5.77
N LEU A 14 9.05 -1.44 -5.41
CA LEU A 14 8.69 -2.86 -5.30
C LEU A 14 7.62 -3.10 -4.22
N PHE A 15 7.73 -2.44 -3.06
CA PHE A 15 6.71 -2.56 -2.02
C PHE A 15 5.37 -1.97 -2.49
N ILE A 16 5.39 -0.84 -3.21
CA ILE A 16 4.19 -0.26 -3.83
C ILE A 16 3.59 -1.22 -4.87
N GLU A 17 4.40 -1.88 -5.70
CA GLU A 17 3.91 -2.89 -6.66
C GLU A 17 3.26 -4.09 -5.96
N ILE A 18 3.88 -4.59 -4.88
CA ILE A 18 3.33 -5.68 -4.06
C ILE A 18 1.99 -5.24 -3.45
N LEU A 19 1.91 -4.03 -2.91
CA LEU A 19 0.65 -3.46 -2.40
C LEU A 19 -0.44 -3.46 -3.47
N ASN A 20 -0.14 -2.96 -4.68
CA ASN A 20 -1.12 -2.96 -5.79
C ASN A 20 -1.56 -4.38 -6.18
N LYS A 21 -0.63 -5.36 -6.16
CA LYS A 21 -0.96 -6.77 -6.42
C LYS A 21 -1.85 -7.37 -5.31
N TYR A 22 -1.65 -6.96 -4.06
CA TYR A 22 -2.46 -7.41 -2.93
C TYR A 22 -3.86 -6.81 -3.00
N LEU A 23 -3.99 -5.53 -3.35
CA LEU A 23 -5.29 -4.89 -3.61
C LEU A 23 -6.08 -5.64 -4.70
N TYR A 24 -5.42 -6.05 -5.79
CA TYR A 24 -6.06 -6.86 -6.82
C TYR A 24 -6.61 -8.19 -6.25
N PHE A 25 -5.81 -8.94 -5.49
CA PHE A 25 -6.27 -10.21 -4.92
C PHE A 25 -7.34 -10.04 -3.83
N PHE A 26 -7.25 -8.96 -3.06
CA PHE A 26 -8.26 -8.56 -2.09
C PHE A 26 -9.61 -8.28 -2.77
N GLU A 27 -9.60 -7.56 -3.89
CA GLU A 27 -10.79 -7.32 -4.71
C GLU A 27 -11.40 -8.62 -5.25
N LYS A 28 -10.56 -9.56 -5.66
CA LYS A 28 -10.98 -10.90 -6.10
C LYS A 28 -11.48 -11.81 -4.97
N GLY A 29 -11.39 -11.37 -3.72
CA GLY A 29 -11.89 -12.13 -2.56
C GLY A 29 -10.96 -13.26 -2.12
N ASN A 30 -9.67 -13.15 -2.41
CA ASN A 30 -8.68 -14.09 -1.89
C ASN A 30 -8.60 -13.97 -0.36
N SER A 31 -8.96 -15.04 0.36
CA SER A 31 -9.00 -15.08 1.83
C SER A 31 -7.63 -14.94 2.50
N GLU A 32 -6.55 -15.22 1.78
CA GLU A 32 -5.18 -15.05 2.28
C GLU A 32 -4.78 -13.57 2.37
N ILE A 33 -5.50 -12.68 1.68
CA ILE A 33 -5.24 -11.24 1.74
C ILE A 33 -6.20 -10.58 2.73
N SER A 34 -5.67 -10.26 3.90
CA SER A 34 -6.42 -9.61 4.97
C SER A 34 -6.24 -8.09 4.98
N VAL A 35 -7.19 -7.38 5.60
CA VAL A 35 -7.12 -5.93 5.86
C VAL A 35 -5.82 -5.57 6.56
N SER A 36 -5.44 -6.31 7.60
CA SER A 36 -4.21 -6.03 8.37
C SER A 36 -2.94 -6.23 7.55
N THR A 37 -2.94 -7.18 6.59
CA THR A 37 -1.80 -7.36 5.67
C THR A 37 -1.63 -6.14 4.75
N ILE A 38 -2.73 -5.57 4.25
CA ILE A 38 -2.70 -4.37 3.41
C ILE A 38 -2.26 -3.15 4.25
N GLU A 39 -2.81 -2.99 5.45
CA GLU A 39 -2.43 -1.90 6.37
C GLU A 39 -0.95 -1.96 6.76
N GLY A 40 -0.42 -3.15 7.06
CA GLY A 40 1.00 -3.33 7.39
C GLY A 40 1.93 -3.00 6.22
N LEU A 41 1.52 -3.29 4.98
CA LEU A 41 2.29 -2.87 3.79
C LEU A 41 2.27 -1.35 3.59
N ILE A 42 1.13 -0.70 3.81
CA ILE A 42 1.02 0.77 3.73
C ILE A 42 1.92 1.42 4.79
N GLU A 43 1.93 0.91 6.01
CA GLU A 43 2.77 1.40 7.11
C GLU A 43 4.26 1.20 6.81
N LEU A 44 4.65 0.04 6.26
CA LEU A 44 6.02 -0.23 5.86
C LEU A 44 6.50 0.76 4.79
N ILE A 45 5.72 0.94 3.72
CA ILE A 45 6.04 1.89 2.64
C ILE A 45 6.15 3.32 3.17
N THR A 46 5.23 3.73 4.04
CA THR A 46 5.23 5.07 4.64
C THR A 46 6.50 5.28 5.48
N THR A 47 6.89 4.28 6.28
CA THR A 47 8.09 4.32 7.12
C THR A 47 9.36 4.41 6.28
N ASP A 48 9.44 3.62 5.21
CA ASP A 48 10.61 3.61 4.32
C ASP A 48 10.73 4.93 3.54
N LEU A 49 9.62 5.53 3.10
CA LEU A 49 9.60 6.84 2.43
C LEU A 49 10.02 7.99 3.35
N GLN A 50 9.67 7.93 4.64
CA GLN A 50 10.01 8.94 5.64
C GLN A 50 11.40 8.75 6.26
N SER A 51 12.08 7.64 5.97
CA SER A 51 13.38 7.33 6.55
C SER A 51 14.49 8.19 5.92
N ASP A 52 15.30 8.85 6.76
CA ASP A 52 16.45 9.68 6.32
C ASP A 52 17.52 8.92 5.50
N ASN A 53 17.47 7.58 5.51
CA ASN A 53 18.37 6.70 4.77
C ASN A 53 17.88 6.37 3.35
N THR A 54 16.66 6.80 2.98
CA THR A 54 16.08 6.56 1.66
C THR A 54 16.32 7.77 0.78
N THR A 55 16.98 7.58 -0.36
CA THR A 55 17.04 8.62 -1.40
C THR A 55 15.62 8.92 -1.84
N SER A 56 15.14 10.16 -1.65
CA SER A 56 13.83 10.58 -2.12
C SER A 56 13.69 10.30 -3.62
N ASP A 57 12.70 9.51 -3.98
CA ASP A 57 12.33 9.20 -5.35
C ASP A 57 10.92 9.75 -5.62
N PRO A 58 10.81 10.92 -6.28
CA PRO A 58 9.53 11.53 -6.59
C PRO A 58 8.57 10.63 -7.38
N ALA A 59 9.11 9.67 -8.16
CA ALA A 59 8.28 8.72 -8.88
C ALA A 59 7.65 7.70 -7.93
N ALA A 60 8.40 7.21 -6.95
CA ALA A 60 7.87 6.33 -5.90
C ALA A 60 6.83 7.05 -5.03
N ASP A 61 7.09 8.31 -4.66
CA ASP A 61 6.13 9.16 -3.92
C ASP A 61 4.81 9.33 -4.67
N ALA A 62 4.88 9.71 -5.95
CA ALA A 62 3.70 9.88 -6.79
C ALA A 62 2.94 8.56 -7.02
N PHE A 63 3.67 7.44 -7.16
CA PHE A 63 3.07 6.13 -7.33
C PHE A 63 2.31 5.70 -6.07
N PHE A 64 2.94 5.84 -4.89
CA PHE A 64 2.29 5.52 -3.63
C PHE A 64 1.08 6.41 -3.37
N ALA A 65 1.19 7.72 -3.60
CA ALA A 65 0.08 8.66 -3.48
C ALA A 65 -1.11 8.27 -4.37
N SER A 66 -0.83 7.80 -5.60
CA SER A 66 -1.86 7.30 -6.52
C SER A 66 -2.53 6.04 -6.01
N THR A 67 -1.78 5.11 -5.41
CA THR A 67 -2.32 3.91 -4.78
C THR A 67 -3.20 4.24 -3.55
N LEU A 68 -2.78 5.18 -2.70
CA LEU A 68 -3.61 5.63 -1.56
C LEU A 68 -4.90 6.31 -2.05
N ARG A 69 -4.82 7.13 -3.10
CA ARG A 69 -6.01 7.74 -3.73
C ARG A 69 -6.95 6.69 -4.32
N TYR A 70 -6.41 5.63 -4.92
CA TYR A 70 -7.20 4.51 -5.42
C TYR A 70 -7.99 3.83 -4.29
N ILE A 71 -7.33 3.54 -3.16
CA ILE A 71 -7.99 2.96 -1.99
C ILE A 71 -9.13 3.87 -1.51
N GLN A 72 -8.88 5.17 -1.37
CA GLN A 72 -9.91 6.12 -0.95
C GLN A 72 -11.07 6.23 -1.95
N PHE A 73 -10.76 6.20 -3.25
CA PHE A 73 -11.78 6.17 -4.30
C PHE A 73 -12.68 4.93 -4.18
N GLN A 74 -12.10 3.74 -3.93
CA GLN A 74 -12.89 2.53 -3.72
C GLN A 74 -13.80 2.63 -2.50
N LYS A 75 -13.33 3.23 -1.39
CA LYS A 75 -14.15 3.50 -0.20
C LYS A 75 -15.37 4.38 -0.54
N GLN A 76 -15.15 5.46 -1.29
CA GLN A 76 -16.20 6.42 -1.65
C GLN A 76 -17.18 5.91 -2.72
N LYS A 77 -16.76 4.94 -3.54
CA LYS A 77 -17.57 4.37 -4.62
C LYS A 77 -18.84 3.68 -4.11
N GLY A 78 -18.86 3.23 -2.85
CA GLY A 78 -19.99 2.52 -2.25
C GLY A 78 -20.23 1.13 -2.83
N GLY A 79 -21.36 0.52 -2.46
CA GLY A 79 -21.70 -0.86 -2.82
C GLY A 79 -20.71 -1.88 -2.25
N ALA A 80 -20.72 -3.10 -2.80
CA ALA A 80 -19.91 -4.21 -2.27
C ALA A 80 -18.39 -3.94 -2.25
N MET A 81 -17.88 -3.13 -3.19
CA MET A 81 -16.47 -2.72 -3.17
C MET A 81 -16.20 -1.67 -2.09
N GLY A 82 -17.06 -0.66 -1.94
CA GLY A 82 -16.93 0.32 -0.86
C GLY A 82 -16.95 -0.32 0.52
N GLU A 83 -17.88 -1.25 0.75
CA GLU A 83 -17.97 -2.03 2.00
C GLU A 83 -16.71 -2.86 2.26
N LYS A 84 -16.16 -3.48 1.22
CA LYS A 84 -14.91 -4.25 1.33
C LYS A 84 -13.73 -3.37 1.73
N TYR A 85 -13.67 -2.15 1.21
CA TYR A 85 -12.58 -1.20 1.46
C TYR A 85 -12.78 -0.34 2.73
N GLU A 86 -13.98 -0.32 3.30
CA GLU A 86 -14.35 0.45 4.49
C GLU A 86 -13.37 0.26 5.67
N PRO A 87 -12.96 -0.98 6.01
CA PRO A 87 -12.12 -1.22 7.19
C PRO A 87 -10.68 -0.73 7.04
N LEU A 88 -10.21 -0.46 5.81
CA LEU A 88 -8.83 -0.03 5.56
C LEU A 88 -8.59 1.40 6.05
N LYS A 89 -7.66 1.58 6.98
CA LYS A 89 -7.24 2.89 7.49
C LYS A 89 -6.17 3.50 6.59
N VAL A 90 -6.58 4.38 5.68
CA VAL A 90 -5.65 5.20 4.90
C VAL A 90 -5.57 6.59 5.49
N ARG A 91 -4.40 6.96 6.04
CA ARG A 91 -4.09 8.36 6.35
C ARG A 91 -3.48 8.98 5.10
N LEU A 92 -4.17 9.94 4.50
CA LEU A 92 -3.55 10.79 3.48
C LEU A 92 -2.60 11.74 4.21
N ALA A 93 -1.36 11.86 3.75
CA ALA A 93 -0.52 12.99 4.14
C ALA A 93 -1.22 14.26 3.62
N GLY A 94 -1.64 15.11 4.56
CA GLY A 94 -2.26 16.41 4.28
C GLY A 94 -1.22 17.48 4.00
#